data_AF-A0A662H7S7-F1
#
_entry.id   AF-A0A662H7S7-F1
#
_cell.length_a   1.000
_cell.length_b   1.000
_cell.length_c   1.000
_cell.angle_alpha   90.00
_cell.angle_beta   90.00
_cell.angle_gamma   90.00
#
_symmetry.space_group_name_H-M   'P 1'
#
loop_
_entity.id
_entity.type
_entity.pdbx_description
1 polymer ?
#
loop_
_entity_poly.entity_id
_entity_poly.type
_entity_poly.pdbx_seq_one_letter_code
_entity_poly.pdbx_strand_id
1 'polypeptide(L)' 'MYSPGLVGRIKATRYTREYGLDFDDALTVQAMEGLSMDAIVPYDRCFDAVDRVERATPEELLSMHGGGG' A
#
# COMPACT_ATOMS: atom_id res chain seq x y z
N MET A 1 2.92 -14.72 4.14
CA MET A 1 3.75 -13.57 3.72
C MET A 1 3.89 -13.65 2.20
N TYR A 2 3.32 -12.68 1.47
CA TYR A 2 3.50 -12.59 0.02
C TYR A 2 4.83 -11.87 -0.26
N SER A 3 5.70 -12.47 -1.07
CA SER A 3 6.94 -11.83 -1.51
C SER A 3 6.95 -11.78 -3.03
N PRO A 4 7.05 -10.58 -3.65
CA PRO A 4 7.19 -10.49 -5.08
C PRO A 4 8.41 -11.29 -5.55
N GLY A 5 8.22 -12.13 -6.57
CA GLY A 5 9.31 -12.76 -7.30
C GLY A 5 10.18 -11.73 -8.03
N LEU A 6 11.26 -12.17 -8.70
CA LEU A 6 12.21 -11.26 -9.35
C LEU A 6 11.53 -10.24 -10.29
N VAL A 7 10.57 -10.68 -11.11
CA VAL A 7 9.81 -9.79 -12.00
C VAL A 7 9.03 -8.75 -11.21
N GLY A 8 8.40 -9.12 -10.10
CA GLY A 8 7.71 -8.18 -9.23
C GLY A 8 8.68 -7.18 -8.59
N ARG A 9 9.84 -7.64 -8.10
CA ARG A 9 10.87 -6.75 -7.55
C ARG A 9 11.39 -5.74 -8.58
N ILE A 10 11.56 -6.16 -9.84
CA ILE A 10 11.91 -5.26 -10.93
C ILE A 10 10.81 -4.23 -11.17
N LYS A 11 9.54 -4.67 -11.23
CA LYS A 11 8.40 -3.75 -11.38
C LYS A 11 8.27 -2.75 -10.22
N ALA A 12 8.59 -3.15 -8.99
CA ALA A 12 8.57 -2.27 -7.83
C ALA A 12 9.50 -1.05 -8.00
N THR A 13 10.61 -1.17 -8.74
CA THR A 13 11.49 -0.03 -9.04
C THR A 13 10.82 1.10 -9.84
N ARG A 14 9.68 0.82 -10.49
CA ARG A 14 8.85 1.85 -11.11
C ARG A 14 8.19 2.73 -10.06
N TYR A 15 7.67 2.14 -8.99
CA TYR A 15 6.99 2.86 -7.92
C TYR A 15 7.94 3.72 -7.09
N THR A 16 9.20 3.30 -6.91
CA THR A 16 10.21 4.16 -6.27
C THR A 16 10.44 5.44 -7.07
N ARG A 17 10.44 5.35 -8.41
CA ARG A 17 10.61 6.50 -9.29
C ARG A 17 9.35 7.35 -9.43
N GLU A 18 8.20 6.73 -9.63
CA GLU A 18 6.94 7.44 -9.92
C GLU A 18 6.37 8.15 -8.69
N TYR A 19 6.50 7.53 -7.51
CA TYR A 19 5.88 7.99 -6.28
C TYR A 19 6.90 8.42 -5.21
N GLY A 20 8.20 8.30 -5.50
CA GLY A 20 9.25 8.65 -4.54
C GLY A 20 9.35 7.70 -3.35
N LEU A 21 8.74 6.51 -3.44
CA LEU A 21 8.76 5.50 -2.40
C LEU A 21 10.15 4.91 -2.20
N ASP A 22 10.46 4.48 -0.98
CA ASP A 22 11.56 3.56 -0.79
C ASP A 22 11.23 2.18 -1.39
N PHE A 23 12.22 1.30 -1.42
CA PHE A 23 12.04 0.01 -2.08
C PHE A 23 11.07 -0.91 -1.34
N ASP A 24 10.97 -0.82 -0.02
CA ASP A 24 10.08 -1.67 0.78
C ASP A 24 8.62 -1.26 0.62
N ASP A 25 8.34 0.04 0.61
CA ASP A 25 7.02 0.60 0.29
C ASP A 25 6.63 0.29 -1.16
N ALA A 26 7.56 0.40 -2.10
CA ALA A 26 7.33 0.04 -3.49
C ALA A 26 7.03 -1.46 -3.67
N LEU A 27 7.68 -2.33 -2.91
CA LEU A 27 7.38 -3.77 -2.89
C LEU A 27 5.98 -4.04 -2.34
N THR A 28 5.55 -3.26 -1.34
CA THR A 28 4.19 -3.33 -0.80
C THR A 28 3.17 -2.98 -1.87
N VAL A 29 3.36 -1.87 -2.61
CA VAL A 29 2.49 -1.46 -3.72
C VAL A 29 2.47 -2.51 -4.85
N GLN A 30 3.62 -3.12 -5.16
CA GLN A 30 3.69 -4.22 -6.13
C GLN A 30 2.95 -5.47 -5.66
N ALA A 31 2.99 -5.77 -4.37
CA ALA A 31 2.25 -6.90 -3.79
C ALA A 31 0.75 -6.66 -3.86
N MET A 32 0.30 -5.46 -3.51
CA MET A 32 -1.11 -5.05 -3.63
C MET A 32 -1.63 -5.22 -5.06
N GLU A 33 -0.85 -4.80 -6.07
CA GLU A 33 -1.19 -5.04 -7.48
C GLU A 33 -1.38 -6.53 -7.80
N GLY A 34 -0.42 -7.37 -7.39
CA GLY A 34 -0.47 -8.81 -7.66
C GLY A 34 -1.62 -9.53 -6.95
N LEU A 35 -2.10 -8.96 -5.84
CA LEU A 35 -3.20 -9.49 -5.04
C LEU A 35 -4.55 -8.81 -5.36
N SER A 36 -4.58 -7.86 -6.30
CA SER A 36 -5.77 -7.04 -6.60
C SER A 36 -6.35 -6.35 -5.36
N MET A 37 -5.48 -5.84 -4.49
CA MET A 37 -5.84 -5.05 -3.32
C MET A 37 -5.60 -3.56 -3.61
N ASP A 38 -6.51 -2.72 -3.16
CA ASP A 38 -6.46 -1.26 -3.26
C ASP A 38 -6.36 -0.60 -1.89
N ALA A 39 -6.90 -1.20 -0.83
CA ALA A 39 -6.81 -0.68 0.53
C ALA A 39 -5.63 -1.25 1.34
N ILE A 40 -5.00 -0.40 2.16
CA ILE A 40 -3.96 -0.77 3.12
C ILE A 40 -4.16 -0.02 4.44
N VAL A 41 -3.72 -0.66 5.54
CA VAL A 41 -3.80 -0.08 6.89
C VAL A 41 -2.42 0.22 7.51
N PRO A 42 -1.68 1.24 7.03
CA PRO A 42 -0.42 1.66 7.61
C PRO A 42 -0.55 2.98 8.37
N TYR A 43 0.34 3.17 9.34
CA TYR A 43 0.58 4.49 9.92
C TYR A 43 1.43 5.40 9.02
N ASP A 44 2.17 4.80 8.08
CA ASP A 44 3.02 5.53 7.13
C ASP A 44 2.17 6.23 6.06
N ARG A 45 2.44 7.51 5.83
CA ARG A 45 1.76 8.36 4.86
C ARG A 45 2.39 8.32 3.47
N CYS A 46 3.53 7.64 3.27
CA CYS A 46 4.15 7.49 1.97
C CYS A 46 3.19 6.94 0.90
N PHE A 47 2.24 6.10 1.31
CA PHE A 47 1.21 5.52 0.42
C PHE A 47 0.16 6.53 -0.06
N ASP A 48 0.01 7.69 0.59
CA ASP A 48 -0.91 8.75 0.16
C ASP A 48 -0.53 9.31 -1.23
N ALA A 49 0.72 9.11 -1.67
CA ALA A 49 1.19 9.52 -2.99
C ALA A 49 0.75 8.57 -4.12
N VAL A 50 0.20 7.39 -3.80
CA VAL A 50 -0.13 6.35 -4.80
C VAL A 50 -1.62 6.39 -5.10
N ASP A 51 -1.99 6.97 -6.25
CA ASP A 51 -3.40 7.28 -6.61
C ASP A 51 -4.41 6.14 -6.48
N ARG A 52 -3.97 4.88 -6.66
CA ARG A 52 -4.82 3.69 -6.62
C ARG A 52 -4.89 3.01 -5.24
N VAL A 53 -4.19 3.57 -4.24
CA VAL A 53 -4.10 3.00 -2.90
C VAL A 53 -4.98 3.82 -1.96
N GLU A 54 -5.95 3.16 -1.34
CA GLU A 54 -6.73 3.73 -0.24
C GLU A 54 -6.01 3.44 1.08
N ARG A 55 -5.59 4.50 1.78
CA ARG A 55 -4.93 4.40 3.08
C ARG A 55 -5.92 4.69 4.20
N ALA A 56 -5.93 3.84 5.22
CA ALA A 56 -6.56 4.14 6.50
C ALA A 56 -5.59 3.81 7.64
N THR A 57 -5.70 4.49 8.79
CA THR A 57 -5.08 4.02 10.03
C THR A 57 -6.00 3.02 10.75
N PRO A 58 -5.48 2.21 11.68
CA PRO A 58 -6.33 1.35 12.51
C PRO A 58 -7.44 2.11 13.24
N GLU A 59 -7.16 3.31 13.75
CA GLU A 59 -8.12 4.14 14.47
C GLU A 59 -9.23 4.66 13.56
N GLU A 60 -8.89 5.07 12.34
CA GLU A 60 -9.86 5.47 11.32
C GLU A 60 -10.84 4.32 11.03
N LEU A 61 -10.33 3.10 10.83
CA LEU A 61 -11.16 1.91 10.60
C LEU A 61 -12.04 1.55 11.80
N LEU A 62 -11.50 1.63 13.02
CA LEU A 62 -12.26 1.33 14.25
C LEU A 62 -13.36 2.37 14.49
N SER A 63 -13.11 3.63 14.17
CA SER A 63 -14.10 4.72 14.30
C SER A 63 -15.29 4.55 13.34
N MET A 64 -15.05 4.03 12.13
CA MET A 64 -16.11 3.75 11.15
C MET A 64 -17.07 2.63 11.61
N HIS A 65 -16.58 1.69 12.42
CA HIS A 65 -17.38 0.57 12.94
C HIS A 65 -18.03 0.86 14.30
N GLY A 66 -17.57 1.88 15.03
CA GLY A 66 -18.11 2.28 16.34
C GLY A 66 -19.32 3.23 16.28
N GLY A 67 -19.75 3.67 15.09
CA GLY A 67 -20.85 4.63 14.89
C GLY A 67 -22.27 4.05 14.92
N GLY A 68 -22.44 2.77 15.24
CA GLY A 68 -23.75 2.15 15.46
C GLY A 68 -24.20 2.29 16.90
N GLY A 69 -24.64 3.49 17.29
CA GLY A 69 -25.40 3.72 18.52
C GLY A 69 -26.89 3.41 18.33
#